data_AF-A0A956PCG0-F1
#
_entry.id   AF-A0A956PCG0-F1
#
_cell.length_a   1.000
_cell.length_b   1.000
_cell.length_c   1.000
_cell.angle_alpha   90.00
_cell.angle_beta   90.00
_cell.angle_gamma   90.00
#
_symmetry.space_group_name_H-M   'P 1'
#
loop_
_entity.id
_entity.type
_entity.pdbx_description
1 polymer ?
#
loop_
_entity_poly.entity_id
_entity_poly.type
_entity_poly.pdbx_seq_one_letter_code
_entity_poly.pdbx_strand_id
1 'polypeptide(L)'
;MLEVTSRHLVGAVGIAGILAVTMGADCIPDDYVASWPQDTVEPGPYDESPAPGPLAVKAATHDAWHPMWHQPYYGGRASVFFTDATHTTVQSYGGWGDSTFFSGIYLGSQAMRYHVTGDAAAKDNAIHIVEALSGHLHVTGYPGYIARYRAPQSSIIYEGDGWCDTQERCFRVTSGPYAGDFWWGSTSRDQYIGWMFGMTMAYDLIDDEPTRDIIRADMAEVVLELIANNWTIIAQDGNPTGTAPAVLPPTQLSFAVQAYHVTGNPTILTALKGLLLNGNRLYYELAAPFNLFNRYDQYYGNNLAHLYNFQLLRLGKKYFSEDDYDFLQNYFDTAVHTFTRLSHNAWFNSVYMSQGPWTPLPANDPYLDQYVEDLTDFPTAPNSRVFVPARDPGTYTVDPVSQQLVDFGEANPWLADLFNVTFEIQSLEGFPVQQQCWDHFLWERNPFRTVACSQDEPRDVAPGADYLI
;
A
#
# COMPACT_ATOMS: atom_id res chain seq x y z
N MET A 1 -76.67 -28.88 -30.81
CA MET A 1 -76.47 -27.65 -31.63
C MET A 1 -75.13 -27.07 -31.22
N LEU A 2 -74.01 -27.19 -31.93
CA LEU A 2 -73.67 -27.69 -33.26
C LEU A 2 -72.23 -28.25 -33.15
N GLU A 3 -71.99 -29.47 -33.64
CA GLU A 3 -70.66 -29.98 -34.00
C GLU A 3 -70.13 -29.23 -35.24
N VAL A 4 -68.81 -29.19 -35.45
CA VAL A 4 -68.14 -29.65 -36.70
C VAL A 4 -66.64 -29.83 -36.45
N THR A 5 -66.13 -30.88 -37.09
CA THR A 5 -64.85 -31.57 -37.09
C THR A 5 -63.81 -31.05 -38.11
N SER A 6 -62.53 -31.33 -37.82
CA SER A 6 -61.40 -31.71 -38.71
C SER A 6 -61.00 -30.87 -39.94
N ARG A 7 -59.68 -30.63 -40.12
CA ARG A 7 -58.83 -31.29 -41.16
C ARG A 7 -57.36 -30.81 -41.17
N HIS A 8 -56.53 -31.74 -41.64
CA HIS A 8 -55.07 -31.83 -41.76
C HIS A 8 -54.39 -30.93 -42.82
N LEU A 9 -53.06 -30.76 -42.74
CA LEU A 9 -52.00 -31.25 -43.69
C LEU A 9 -50.67 -30.47 -43.47
N VAL A 10 -49.53 -31.05 -43.07
CA VAL A 10 -48.45 -31.75 -43.84
C VAL A 10 -47.17 -30.90 -44.02
N GLY A 11 -46.01 -31.53 -43.73
CA GLY A 11 -44.66 -31.18 -44.21
C GLY A 11 -43.85 -30.27 -43.27
N ALA A 12 -42.61 -30.53 -42.87
CA ALA A 12 -41.56 -31.34 -43.50
C ALA A 12 -40.59 -31.91 -42.46
N VAL A 13 -40.20 -33.17 -42.69
CA VAL A 13 -38.98 -33.81 -42.18
C VAL A 13 -37.82 -33.30 -43.03
N GLY A 14 -36.73 -32.87 -42.40
CA GLY A 14 -35.56 -32.33 -43.10
C GLY A 14 -34.29 -32.32 -42.26
N ILE A 15 -33.61 -33.48 -42.24
CA ILE A 15 -32.16 -33.67 -42.22
C ILE A 15 -31.42 -33.26 -40.93
N ALA A 16 -31.04 -34.32 -40.20
CA ALA A 16 -29.93 -34.35 -39.27
C ALA A 16 -28.64 -33.83 -39.92
N GLY A 17 -28.20 -32.66 -39.49
CA GLY A 17 -26.83 -32.20 -39.62
C GLY A 17 -26.16 -32.34 -38.25
N ILE A 18 -25.23 -33.29 -38.16
CA ILE A 18 -24.27 -33.38 -37.06
C ILE A 18 -23.45 -32.09 -37.10
N LEU A 19 -23.84 -31.09 -36.30
CA LEU A 19 -22.87 -30.17 -35.72
C LEU A 19 -22.51 -30.74 -34.36
N ALA A 20 -21.50 -31.60 -34.36
CA ALA A 20 -20.58 -31.62 -33.24
C ALA A 20 -19.92 -30.24 -33.25
N VAL A 21 -20.56 -29.25 -32.60
CA VAL A 21 -19.83 -28.12 -32.05
C VAL A 21 -18.90 -28.77 -31.06
N THR A 22 -17.62 -28.84 -31.41
CA THR A 22 -16.56 -28.95 -30.43
C THR A 22 -16.84 -27.87 -29.40
N MET A 23 -17.34 -28.27 -28.22
CA MET A 23 -17.34 -27.42 -27.03
C MET A 23 -15.85 -27.16 -26.73
N GLY A 24 -15.32 -26.12 -27.36
CA GLY A 24 -14.00 -25.57 -27.09
C GLY A 24 -14.16 -24.51 -26.02
N ALA A 25 -13.34 -24.65 -24.98
CA ALA A 25 -13.32 -23.90 -23.72
C ALA A 25 -14.51 -24.22 -22.79
N ASP A 26 -14.24 -24.97 -21.72
CA ASP A 26 -15.09 -24.98 -20.53
C ASP A 26 -15.32 -23.52 -20.10
N CYS A 27 -16.57 -23.08 -19.96
CA CYS A 27 -16.88 -21.74 -19.46
C CYS A 27 -16.29 -21.60 -18.04
N ILE A 28 -15.28 -20.76 -17.88
CA ILE A 28 -14.70 -20.45 -16.58
C ILE A 28 -15.80 -19.76 -15.74
N PRO A 29 -16.06 -20.22 -14.49
CA PRO A 29 -17.02 -19.57 -13.62
C PRO A 29 -16.67 -18.10 -13.34
N ASP A 30 -17.70 -17.27 -13.15
CA ASP A 30 -17.59 -15.85 -12.79
C ASP A 30 -16.94 -15.60 -11.42
N ASP A 31 -16.81 -16.64 -10.60
CA ASP A 31 -16.17 -16.62 -9.29
C ASP A 31 -14.90 -17.50 -9.25
N TYR A 32 -14.25 -17.69 -10.41
CA TYR A 32 -13.09 -18.55 -10.51
C TYR A 32 -11.93 -18.05 -9.66
N VAL A 33 -11.37 -18.97 -8.87
CA VAL A 33 -10.13 -18.80 -8.13
C VAL A 33 -9.35 -20.11 -8.22
N ALA A 34 -8.08 -20.04 -8.60
CA ALA A 34 -7.21 -21.21 -8.65
C ALA A 34 -7.04 -21.87 -7.27
N SER A 35 -6.77 -23.18 -7.28
CA SER A 35 -6.54 -23.92 -6.03
C SER A 35 -5.26 -23.46 -5.34
N TRP A 36 -5.33 -23.29 -4.02
CA TRP A 36 -4.13 -23.10 -3.19
C TRP A 36 -3.36 -24.42 -3.00
N PRO A 37 -2.02 -24.40 -2.88
CA PRO A 37 -1.13 -23.24 -2.98
C PRO A 37 -0.76 -22.88 -4.42
N GLN A 38 -0.34 -21.63 -4.64
CA GLN A 38 0.29 -21.16 -5.87
C GLN A 38 1.69 -20.66 -5.56
N ASP A 39 2.63 -20.88 -6.47
CA ASP A 39 3.98 -20.32 -6.39
C ASP A 39 4.04 -18.96 -7.10
N THR A 40 4.45 -17.95 -6.33
CA THR A 40 4.44 -16.53 -6.70
C THR A 40 5.85 -15.95 -6.82
N VAL A 41 6.88 -16.71 -6.43
CA VAL A 41 8.28 -16.26 -6.47
C VAL A 41 8.87 -16.66 -7.81
N GLU A 42 9.18 -15.68 -8.66
CA GLU A 42 9.84 -15.94 -9.93
C GLU A 42 11.36 -16.11 -9.68
N PRO A 43 11.99 -17.22 -10.12
CA PRO A 43 13.43 -17.37 -9.99
C PRO A 43 14.16 -16.41 -10.93
N GLY A 44 14.88 -15.45 -10.37
CA GLY A 44 15.72 -14.51 -11.12
C GLY A 44 17.19 -14.95 -11.17
N PRO A 45 17.93 -14.71 -12.28
CA PRO A 45 19.37 -14.80 -12.28
C PRO A 45 19.96 -13.56 -11.58
N TYR A 46 19.83 -13.51 -10.25
CA TYR A 46 20.46 -12.46 -9.45
C TYR A 46 21.96 -12.75 -9.37
N ASP A 47 22.77 -11.90 -10.00
CA ASP A 47 24.23 -11.99 -9.96
C ASP A 47 24.81 -10.84 -9.11
N GLU A 48 25.14 -11.18 -7.87
CA GLU A 48 25.80 -10.28 -6.91
C GLU A 48 27.34 -10.32 -7.02
N SER A 49 27.91 -11.00 -8.04
CA SER A 49 29.36 -11.01 -8.25
C SER A 49 29.97 -9.68 -8.70
N PRO A 50 29.27 -8.77 -9.42
CA PRO A 50 29.78 -7.45 -9.74
C PRO A 50 29.95 -6.57 -8.49
N ALA A 51 30.88 -5.62 -8.55
CA ALA A 51 31.03 -4.64 -7.47
C ALA A 51 29.76 -3.77 -7.35
N PRO A 52 29.30 -3.44 -6.13
CA PRO A 52 28.09 -2.64 -5.95
C PRO A 52 28.22 -1.28 -6.60
N GLY A 53 27.23 -0.91 -7.42
CA GLY A 53 27.14 0.41 -8.02
C GLY A 53 26.71 1.49 -7.01
N PRO A 54 26.63 2.77 -7.44
CA PRO A 54 26.29 3.89 -6.55
C PRO A 54 24.96 3.73 -5.81
N LEU A 55 23.93 3.18 -6.47
CA LEU A 55 22.62 2.95 -5.85
C LEU A 55 22.67 1.88 -4.76
N ALA A 56 23.44 0.80 -4.96
CA ALA A 56 23.62 -0.24 -3.96
C ALA A 56 24.37 0.29 -2.72
N VAL A 57 25.39 1.13 -2.91
CA VAL A 57 26.10 1.81 -1.80
C VAL A 57 25.17 2.74 -1.02
N LYS A 58 24.30 3.47 -1.72
CA LYS A 58 23.31 4.36 -1.11
C LYS A 58 22.23 3.59 -0.36
N ALA A 59 21.73 2.48 -0.91
CA ALA A 59 20.82 1.55 -0.24
C ALA A 59 21.44 0.99 1.05
N ALA A 60 22.68 0.51 1.00
CA ALA A 60 23.39 0.04 2.19
C ALA A 60 23.52 1.12 3.28
N THR A 61 23.62 2.39 2.89
CA THR A 61 23.67 3.52 3.84
C THR A 61 22.33 3.74 4.53
N HIS A 62 21.22 3.69 3.80
CA HIS A 62 19.86 3.75 4.36
C HIS A 62 19.55 2.52 5.22
N ASP A 63 19.93 1.31 4.76
CA ASP A 63 19.76 0.06 5.50
C ASP A 63 20.54 0.01 6.82
N ALA A 64 21.71 0.65 6.89
CA ALA A 64 22.45 0.78 8.14
C ALA A 64 21.81 1.83 9.07
N TRP A 65 21.25 2.90 8.50
CA TRP A 65 20.67 4.01 9.24
C TRP A 65 19.32 3.66 9.87
N HIS A 66 18.45 2.96 9.13
CA HIS A 66 17.08 2.69 9.54
C HIS A 66 16.98 1.87 10.86
N PRO A 67 17.56 0.67 11.01
CA PRO A 67 17.47 -0.09 12.25
C PRO A 67 18.20 0.60 13.41
N MET A 68 19.23 1.41 13.13
CA MET A 68 19.98 2.12 14.16
C MET A 68 19.15 3.23 14.82
N TRP A 69 18.37 3.98 14.04
CA TRP A 69 17.74 5.21 14.52
C TRP A 69 16.23 5.27 14.40
N HIS A 70 15.61 4.44 13.57
CA HIS A 70 14.19 4.55 13.24
C HIS A 70 13.36 3.37 13.70
N GLN A 71 13.94 2.43 14.45
CA GLN A 71 13.26 1.24 14.98
C GLN A 71 13.45 1.12 16.49
N PRO A 72 13.03 2.12 17.28
CA PRO A 72 13.24 2.06 18.72
C PRO A 72 12.46 0.91 19.37
N TYR A 73 13.09 0.31 20.38
CA TYR A 73 12.51 -0.73 21.23
C TYR A 73 12.12 -2.02 20.50
N TYR A 74 10.90 -2.10 20.00
CA TYR A 74 10.29 -3.34 19.49
C TYR A 74 10.30 -3.41 17.96
N GLY A 75 10.97 -2.50 17.27
CA GLY A 75 11.15 -2.56 15.81
C GLY A 75 10.20 -1.69 15.00
N GLY A 76 9.10 -1.20 15.58
CA GLY A 76 8.16 -0.34 14.87
C GLY A 76 8.80 0.97 14.41
N ARG A 77 8.57 1.36 13.17
CA ARG A 77 9.15 2.57 12.56
C ARG A 77 8.77 3.83 13.34
N ALA A 78 9.74 4.69 13.65
CA ALA A 78 9.50 6.07 14.12
C ALA A 78 10.40 7.09 13.40
N SER A 79 9.96 8.34 13.36
CA SER A 79 10.86 9.47 13.04
C SER A 79 11.68 9.81 14.28
N VAL A 80 12.90 10.30 14.07
CA VAL A 80 13.84 10.57 15.16
C VAL A 80 14.19 12.05 15.21
N PHE A 81 14.16 12.60 16.41
CA PHE A 81 14.58 13.96 16.70
C PHE A 81 15.86 13.89 17.51
N PHE A 82 16.95 14.43 16.97
CA PHE A 82 18.24 14.50 17.65
C PHE A 82 18.38 15.78 18.47
N THR A 83 19.28 15.75 19.45
CA THR A 83 19.60 16.95 20.25
C THR A 83 20.29 18.05 19.42
N ASP A 84 21.06 17.66 18.40
CA ASP A 84 21.74 18.55 17.46
C ASP A 84 21.97 17.88 16.09
N ALA A 85 22.54 18.63 15.14
CA ALA A 85 22.77 18.20 13.76
C ALA A 85 23.94 17.20 13.59
N THR A 86 24.59 16.77 14.67
CA THR A 86 25.61 15.71 14.63
C THR A 86 25.01 14.31 14.69
N HIS A 87 23.71 14.21 15.03
CA HIS A 87 22.93 12.97 15.07
C HIS A 87 23.49 11.88 15.98
N THR A 88 24.15 12.25 17.09
CA THR A 88 24.73 11.27 18.01
C THR A 88 23.82 10.92 19.19
N THR A 89 22.91 11.81 19.58
CA THR A 89 22.07 11.66 20.77
C THR A 89 20.62 11.93 20.43
N VAL A 90 19.77 10.91 20.59
CA VAL A 90 18.32 11.01 20.41
C VAL A 90 17.72 11.87 21.53
N GLN A 91 16.96 12.89 21.14
CA GLN A 91 16.15 13.69 22.04
C GLN A 91 14.79 13.03 22.27
N SER A 92 14.10 12.68 21.18
CA SER A 92 12.79 12.02 21.21
C SER A 92 12.52 11.29 19.91
N TYR A 93 11.52 10.43 19.93
CA TYR A 93 10.90 9.88 18.73
C TYR A 93 9.62 10.68 18.40
N GLY A 94 9.12 10.53 17.18
CA GLY A 94 7.82 11.05 16.74
C GLY A 94 7.34 10.34 15.47
N GLY A 95 6.34 10.91 14.79
CA GLY A 95 5.92 10.46 13.46
C GLY A 95 5.42 9.00 13.38
N TRP A 96 5.13 8.37 14.52
CA TRP A 96 4.65 6.98 14.63
C TRP A 96 3.15 6.84 14.33
N GLY A 97 2.46 7.93 13.98
CA GLY A 97 1.06 7.90 13.57
C GLY A 97 0.80 6.93 12.42
N ASP A 98 1.76 6.73 11.53
CA ASP A 98 1.67 5.77 10.43
C ASP A 98 2.75 4.68 10.53
N SER A 99 3.17 4.37 11.76
CA SER A 99 4.26 3.41 11.97
C SER A 99 3.94 2.04 11.40
N THR A 100 2.74 1.51 11.65
CA THR A 100 2.33 0.20 11.13
C THR A 100 2.41 0.12 9.61
N PHE A 101 1.85 1.12 8.91
CA PHE A 101 1.92 1.17 7.46
C PHE A 101 3.37 1.08 6.96
N PHE A 102 4.22 1.99 7.44
CA PHE A 102 5.58 2.13 6.94
C PHE A 102 6.55 1.06 7.46
N SER A 103 6.26 0.44 8.61
CA SER A 103 6.98 -0.76 9.05
C SER A 103 6.69 -1.93 8.10
N GLY A 104 5.46 -2.03 7.57
CA GLY A 104 5.13 -2.98 6.52
C GLY A 104 5.84 -2.71 5.18
N ILE A 105 6.02 -1.44 4.80
CA ILE A 105 6.83 -1.03 3.64
C ILE A 105 8.28 -1.48 3.84
N TYR A 106 8.87 -1.16 4.99
CA TYR A 106 10.23 -1.58 5.31
C TYR A 106 10.38 -3.11 5.35
N LEU A 107 9.40 -3.83 5.90
CA LEU A 107 9.39 -5.30 5.86
C LEU A 107 9.44 -5.84 4.43
N GLY A 108 8.64 -5.28 3.52
CA GLY A 108 8.70 -5.63 2.10
C GLY A 108 10.09 -5.38 1.50
N SER A 109 10.70 -4.22 1.80
CA SER A 109 12.06 -3.91 1.32
C SER A 109 13.10 -4.93 1.78
N GLN A 110 13.09 -5.32 3.06
CA GLN A 110 14.07 -6.26 3.60
C GLN A 110 13.83 -7.69 3.09
N ALA A 111 12.57 -8.06 2.87
CA ALA A 111 12.20 -9.34 2.25
C ALA A 111 12.69 -9.41 0.79
N MET A 112 12.51 -8.35 0.01
CA MET A 112 13.04 -8.25 -1.36
C MET A 112 14.56 -8.25 -1.37
N ARG A 113 15.20 -7.45 -0.51
CA ARG A 113 16.66 -7.39 -0.35
C ARG A 113 17.24 -8.77 -0.02
N TYR A 114 16.66 -9.49 0.94
CA TYR A 114 17.08 -10.84 1.28
C TYR A 114 16.96 -11.78 0.08
N HIS A 115 15.82 -11.77 -0.62
CA HIS A 115 15.59 -12.65 -1.76
C HIS A 115 16.61 -12.46 -2.88
N VAL A 116 16.97 -11.21 -3.18
CA VAL A 116 17.92 -10.87 -4.25
C VAL A 116 19.37 -11.12 -3.84
N THR A 117 19.75 -10.74 -2.61
CA THR A 117 21.16 -10.69 -2.18
C THR A 117 21.61 -11.88 -1.34
N GLY A 118 20.67 -12.57 -0.69
CA GLY A 118 20.94 -13.57 0.34
C GLY A 118 21.52 -12.98 1.65
N ASP A 119 21.49 -11.65 1.86
CA ASP A 119 22.05 -11.03 3.06
C ASP A 119 21.29 -11.43 4.33
N ALA A 120 21.98 -12.14 5.24
CA ALA A 120 21.43 -12.56 6.52
C ALA A 120 20.93 -11.39 7.38
N ALA A 121 21.55 -10.21 7.31
CA ALA A 121 21.07 -9.04 8.04
C ALA A 121 19.70 -8.56 7.54
N ALA A 122 19.43 -8.68 6.24
CA ALA A 122 18.11 -8.37 5.68
C ALA A 122 17.05 -9.35 6.19
N LYS A 123 17.39 -10.64 6.28
CA LYS A 123 16.52 -11.67 6.88
C LYS A 123 16.23 -11.37 8.35
N ASP A 124 17.26 -11.09 9.14
CA ASP A 124 17.10 -10.79 10.57
C ASP A 124 16.23 -9.53 10.79
N ASN A 125 16.44 -8.49 9.97
CA ASN A 125 15.58 -7.29 9.99
C ASN A 125 14.13 -7.65 9.64
N ALA A 126 13.89 -8.46 8.61
CA ALA A 126 12.53 -8.86 8.22
C ALA A 126 11.83 -9.65 9.34
N ILE A 127 12.52 -10.61 9.95
CA ILE A 127 12.00 -11.38 11.10
C ILE A 127 11.63 -10.44 12.25
N HIS A 128 12.53 -9.52 12.62
CA HIS A 128 12.29 -8.56 13.69
C HIS A 128 11.06 -7.68 13.43
N ILE A 129 10.85 -7.25 12.19
CA ILE A 129 9.70 -6.41 11.84
C ILE A 129 8.40 -7.20 11.79
N VAL A 130 8.41 -8.49 11.43
CA VAL A 130 7.24 -9.37 11.59
C VAL A 130 6.83 -9.44 13.06
N GLU A 131 7.78 -9.61 13.98
CA GLU A 131 7.51 -9.60 15.43
C GLU A 131 6.95 -8.25 15.90
N ALA A 132 7.49 -7.13 15.38
CA ALA A 132 7.00 -5.78 15.67
C ALA A 132 5.54 -5.60 15.24
N LEU A 133 5.23 -5.97 13.99
CA LEU A 133 3.90 -5.85 13.40
C LEU A 133 2.89 -6.82 14.03
N SER A 134 3.33 -8.01 14.43
CA SER A 134 2.52 -8.92 15.25
C SER A 134 2.23 -8.30 16.62
N GLY A 135 3.24 -7.66 17.22
CA GLY A 135 3.09 -6.87 18.44
C GLY A 135 2.07 -5.73 18.31
N HIS A 136 2.02 -5.05 17.16
CA HIS A 136 1.01 -4.00 16.89
C HIS A 136 -0.41 -4.56 16.87
N LEU A 137 -0.60 -5.78 16.36
CA LEU A 137 -1.90 -6.48 16.40
C LEU A 137 -2.27 -6.87 17.83
N HIS A 138 -1.39 -7.56 18.53
CA HIS A 138 -1.74 -8.26 19.78
C HIS A 138 -1.75 -7.35 21.02
N VAL A 139 -1.04 -6.22 21.01
CA VAL A 139 -1.01 -5.28 22.15
C VAL A 139 -2.38 -4.67 22.46
N THR A 140 -3.26 -4.61 21.45
CA THR A 140 -4.58 -4.02 21.61
C THR A 140 -5.46 -4.89 22.51
N GLY A 141 -5.27 -6.22 22.45
CA GLY A 141 -6.13 -7.21 23.12
C GLY A 141 -7.47 -7.43 22.42
N TYR A 142 -7.66 -6.86 21.22
CA TYR A 142 -8.90 -6.98 20.44
C TYR A 142 -8.62 -7.72 19.13
N PRO A 143 -9.35 -8.81 18.83
CA PRO A 143 -9.13 -9.60 17.62
C PRO A 143 -9.11 -8.74 16.36
N GLY A 144 -8.11 -8.95 15.51
CA GLY A 144 -8.00 -8.29 14.20
C GLY A 144 -7.80 -6.77 14.23
N TYR A 145 -7.78 -6.11 15.39
CA TYR A 145 -7.57 -4.66 15.50
C TYR A 145 -6.08 -4.34 15.65
N ILE A 146 -5.49 -3.81 14.58
CA ILE A 146 -4.07 -3.45 14.53
C ILE A 146 -3.87 -2.04 15.10
N ALA A 147 -2.96 -1.86 16.07
CA ALA A 147 -2.53 -0.54 16.53
C ALA A 147 -1.75 0.20 15.42
N ARG A 148 -1.77 1.54 15.44
CA ARG A 148 -0.89 2.36 14.59
C ARG A 148 0.57 2.27 15.03
N TYR A 149 0.80 2.01 16.32
CA TYR A 149 2.13 1.85 16.91
C TYR A 149 2.08 1.18 18.29
N ARG A 150 3.20 0.57 18.70
CA ARG A 150 3.45 0.04 20.05
C ARG A 150 4.83 0.45 20.54
N ALA A 151 4.94 0.86 21.80
CA ALA A 151 6.23 1.09 22.46
C ALA A 151 6.13 0.93 23.99
N PRO A 152 7.26 0.76 24.69
CA PRO A 152 7.27 0.87 26.14
C PRO A 152 6.94 2.30 26.58
N GLN A 153 6.47 2.47 27.82
CA GLN A 153 6.21 3.78 28.45
C GLN A 153 7.52 4.51 28.87
N SER A 154 8.46 4.65 27.92
CA SER A 154 9.76 5.31 28.10
C SER A 154 9.71 6.80 27.78
N SER A 155 10.40 7.64 28.56
CA SER A 155 10.28 9.11 28.49
C SER A 155 10.69 9.77 27.17
N ILE A 156 11.40 9.08 26.28
CA ILE A 156 11.81 9.62 24.97
C ILE A 156 10.78 9.37 23.86
N ILE A 157 9.72 8.61 24.15
CA ILE A 157 8.64 8.28 23.22
C ILE A 157 7.24 8.41 23.84
N TYR A 158 7.19 8.36 25.17
CA TYR A 158 6.00 8.43 26.00
C TYR A 158 6.12 9.62 26.95
N GLU A 159 5.30 10.65 26.75
CA GLU A 159 5.37 11.90 27.53
C GLU A 159 4.70 11.81 28.92
N GLY A 160 4.38 10.59 29.36
CA GLY A 160 3.81 10.28 30.67
C GLY A 160 2.28 10.14 30.68
N ASP A 161 1.78 9.61 31.79
CA ASP A 161 0.37 9.25 31.99
C ASP A 161 -0.59 10.42 31.74
N GLY A 162 -0.27 11.60 32.27
CA GLY A 162 -1.10 12.79 32.12
C GLY A 162 -1.20 13.26 30.67
N TRP A 163 -0.13 13.11 29.87
CA TRP A 163 -0.20 13.38 28.43
C TRP A 163 -1.09 12.34 27.74
N CYS A 164 -0.84 11.06 27.98
CA CYS A 164 -1.59 9.98 27.37
C CYS A 164 -3.10 10.10 27.65
N ASP A 165 -3.49 10.46 28.87
CA ASP A 165 -4.89 10.66 29.26
C ASP A 165 -5.59 11.83 28.53
N THR A 166 -4.82 12.75 27.91
CA THR A 166 -5.35 13.82 27.04
C THR A 166 -5.41 13.44 25.56
N GLN A 167 -4.79 12.32 25.17
CA GLN A 167 -4.74 11.86 23.80
C GLN A 167 -5.79 10.76 23.58
N GLU A 168 -6.80 11.02 22.76
CA GLU A 168 -7.85 10.02 22.45
C GLU A 168 -7.31 8.73 21.81
N ARG A 169 -6.10 8.81 21.24
CA ARG A 169 -5.43 7.71 20.55
C ARG A 169 -4.42 6.97 21.43
N CYS A 170 -4.16 7.41 22.66
CA CYS A 170 -3.14 6.80 23.51
C CYS A 170 -3.78 5.80 24.49
N PHE A 171 -3.31 4.55 24.46
CA PHE A 171 -3.82 3.49 25.32
C PHE A 171 -2.68 2.87 26.12
N ARG A 172 -2.77 2.95 27.45
CA ARG A 172 -1.81 2.33 28.37
C ARG A 172 -2.17 0.88 28.63
N VAL A 173 -1.18 -0.01 28.61
CA VAL A 173 -1.35 -1.40 29.01
C VAL A 173 -0.78 -1.61 30.40
N THR A 174 -1.66 -1.89 31.37
CA THR A 174 -1.32 -1.98 32.80
C THR A 174 -1.26 -3.41 33.34
N SER A 175 -1.64 -4.41 32.54
CA SER A 175 -1.65 -5.82 32.94
C SER A 175 -1.49 -6.75 31.74
N GLY A 176 -1.21 -8.03 31.99
CA GLY A 176 -1.03 -9.02 30.94
C GLY A 176 0.39 -9.01 30.31
N PRO A 177 0.58 -9.71 29.18
CA PRO A 177 1.90 -9.90 28.58
C PRO A 177 2.54 -8.61 28.05
N TYR A 178 1.73 -7.57 27.82
CA TYR A 178 2.17 -6.26 27.32
C TYR A 178 2.18 -5.17 28.42
N ALA A 179 2.11 -5.54 29.71
CA ALA A 179 2.12 -4.58 30.80
C ALA A 179 3.39 -3.71 30.78
N GLY A 180 3.21 -2.38 30.83
CA GLY A 180 4.30 -1.40 30.71
C GLY A 180 4.44 -0.80 29.32
N ASP A 181 3.67 -1.29 28.35
CA ASP A 181 3.59 -0.69 27.01
C ASP A 181 2.46 0.34 26.92
N PHE A 182 2.53 1.15 25.87
CA PHE A 182 1.39 1.88 25.32
C PHE A 182 1.25 1.55 23.84
N TRP A 183 0.06 1.77 23.31
CA TRP A 183 -0.20 1.68 21.88
C TRP A 183 -0.99 2.89 21.39
N TRP A 184 -0.82 3.20 20.11
CA TRP A 184 -1.48 4.32 19.44
C TRP A 184 -2.63 3.79 18.58
N GLY A 185 -3.84 4.27 18.82
CA GLY A 185 -5.08 3.79 18.18
C GLY A 185 -5.66 4.75 17.14
N SER A 186 -6.99 4.68 16.96
CA SER A 186 -7.71 5.35 15.86
C SER A 186 -7.15 4.92 14.49
N THR A 187 -6.84 3.63 14.37
CA THR A 187 -6.27 3.01 13.18
C THR A 187 -7.20 3.14 12.00
N SER A 188 -6.70 3.66 10.88
CA SER A 188 -7.41 3.73 9.60
C SER A 188 -7.01 2.57 8.67
N ARG A 189 -7.76 2.38 7.59
CA ARG A 189 -7.51 1.30 6.60
C ARG A 189 -6.09 1.31 6.02
N ASP A 190 -5.44 2.47 5.95
CA ASP A 190 -4.07 2.61 5.46
C ASP A 190 -3.10 1.71 6.23
N GLN A 191 -3.17 1.67 7.56
CA GLN A 191 -2.29 0.83 8.38
C GLN A 191 -2.39 -0.65 7.99
N TYR A 192 -3.60 -1.13 7.70
CA TYR A 192 -3.82 -2.50 7.22
C TYR A 192 -3.21 -2.72 5.83
N ILE A 193 -3.22 -1.72 4.94
CA ILE A 193 -2.62 -1.85 3.60
C ILE A 193 -1.13 -2.11 3.70
N GLY A 194 -0.40 -1.31 4.47
CA GLY A 194 1.04 -1.49 4.65
C GLY A 194 1.37 -2.78 5.41
N TRP A 195 0.61 -3.09 6.47
CA TRP A 195 0.75 -4.33 7.23
C TRP A 195 0.57 -5.57 6.35
N MET A 196 -0.53 -5.63 5.57
CA MET A 196 -0.81 -6.75 4.67
C MET A 196 0.25 -6.88 3.59
N PHE A 197 0.69 -5.75 3.01
CA PHE A 197 1.75 -5.74 2.01
C PHE A 197 3.04 -6.35 2.56
N GLY A 198 3.53 -5.87 3.71
CA GLY A 198 4.78 -6.35 4.30
C GLY A 198 4.71 -7.81 4.71
N MET A 199 3.63 -8.22 5.39
CA MET A 199 3.44 -9.60 5.83
C MET A 199 3.39 -10.57 4.65
N THR A 200 2.69 -10.21 3.56
CA THR A 200 2.63 -11.04 2.36
C THR A 200 4.00 -11.17 1.69
N MET A 201 4.75 -10.07 1.55
CA MET A 201 6.09 -10.10 0.97
C MET A 201 7.05 -10.96 1.81
N ALA A 202 6.99 -10.83 3.14
CA ALA A 202 7.81 -11.63 4.04
C ALA A 202 7.46 -13.12 3.97
N TYR A 203 6.18 -13.49 3.89
CA TYR A 203 5.74 -14.87 3.75
C TYR A 203 6.36 -15.54 2.52
N ASP A 204 6.35 -14.84 1.38
CA ASP A 204 6.87 -15.37 0.13
C ASP A 204 8.39 -15.48 0.13
N LEU A 205 9.07 -14.43 0.58
CA LEU A 205 10.50 -14.23 0.31
C LEU A 205 11.42 -14.64 1.46
N ILE A 206 10.93 -14.66 2.70
CA ILE A 206 11.73 -15.09 3.86
C ILE A 206 11.54 -16.59 4.06
N ASP A 207 12.64 -17.34 4.01
CA ASP A 207 12.70 -18.78 4.26
C ASP A 207 12.90 -19.06 5.77
N ASP A 208 11.96 -18.61 6.60
CA ASP A 208 11.89 -18.90 8.03
C ASP A 208 10.49 -19.34 8.44
N GLU A 209 10.33 -20.64 8.71
CA GLU A 209 9.00 -21.22 8.97
C GLU A 209 8.36 -20.69 10.27
N PRO A 210 9.06 -20.51 11.39
CA PRO A 210 8.49 -19.89 12.58
C PRO A 210 7.92 -18.48 12.31
N THR A 211 8.62 -17.68 11.51
CA THR A 211 8.14 -16.36 11.06
C THR A 211 6.91 -16.49 10.17
N ARG A 212 6.90 -17.45 9.23
CA ARG A 212 5.71 -17.75 8.41
C ARG A 212 4.53 -18.24 9.22
N ASP A 213 4.75 -18.97 10.31
CA ASP A 213 3.71 -19.38 11.27
C ASP A 213 3.01 -18.17 11.89
N ILE A 214 3.78 -17.17 12.34
CA ILE A 214 3.25 -15.90 12.87
C ILE A 214 2.41 -15.20 11.79
N ILE A 215 2.97 -15.03 10.60
CA ILE A 215 2.28 -14.35 9.48
C ILE A 215 0.96 -15.06 9.15
N ARG A 216 0.96 -16.39 9.06
CA ARG A 216 -0.26 -17.18 8.76
C ARG A 216 -1.33 -17.00 9.84
N ALA A 217 -0.94 -17.03 11.12
CA ALA A 217 -1.87 -16.84 12.22
C ALA A 217 -2.47 -15.43 12.22
N ASP A 218 -1.62 -14.41 12.14
CA ASP A 218 -2.02 -13.02 12.24
C ASP A 218 -2.87 -12.58 11.04
N MET A 219 -2.48 -12.97 9.81
CA MET A 219 -3.26 -12.63 8.61
C MET A 219 -4.62 -13.33 8.60
N ALA A 220 -4.70 -14.56 9.10
CA ALA A 220 -5.98 -15.26 9.26
C ALA A 220 -6.88 -14.51 10.26
N GLU A 221 -6.34 -14.12 11.43
CA GLU A 221 -7.08 -13.37 12.44
C GLU A 221 -7.64 -12.06 11.87
N VAL A 222 -6.77 -11.23 11.30
CA VAL A 222 -7.12 -9.90 10.75
C VAL A 222 -8.21 -10.01 9.69
N VAL A 223 -8.02 -10.87 8.68
CA VAL A 223 -8.96 -10.92 7.55
C VAL A 223 -10.27 -11.61 7.91
N LEU A 224 -10.24 -12.63 8.78
CA LEU A 224 -11.49 -13.26 9.25
C LEU A 224 -12.32 -12.28 10.08
N GLU A 225 -11.70 -11.46 10.92
CA GLU A 225 -12.39 -10.44 11.70
C GLU A 225 -12.96 -9.34 10.80
N LEU A 226 -12.21 -8.90 9.78
CA LEU A 226 -12.72 -7.95 8.79
C LEU A 226 -13.93 -8.53 8.04
N ILE A 227 -13.89 -9.80 7.61
CA ILE A 227 -15.03 -10.47 6.97
C ILE A 227 -16.23 -10.52 7.91
N ALA A 228 -16.02 -10.90 9.18
CA ALA A 228 -17.08 -10.96 10.19
C ALA A 228 -17.74 -9.59 10.43
N ASN A 229 -16.97 -8.52 10.34
CA ASN A 229 -17.42 -7.14 10.52
C ASN A 229 -17.80 -6.43 9.21
N ASN A 230 -18.14 -7.19 8.15
CA ASN A 230 -18.52 -6.64 6.84
C ASN A 230 -17.50 -5.62 6.30
N TRP A 231 -16.22 -5.96 6.39
CA TRP A 231 -15.09 -5.15 5.94
C TRP A 231 -15.01 -3.77 6.61
N THR A 232 -15.40 -3.69 7.89
CA THR A 232 -15.28 -2.49 8.72
C THR A 232 -14.32 -2.74 9.87
N ILE A 233 -13.39 -1.82 10.08
CA ILE A 233 -12.45 -1.85 11.21
C ILE A 233 -13.22 -1.42 12.46
N ILE A 234 -13.43 -2.36 13.37
CA ILE A 234 -14.05 -2.14 14.67
C ILE A 234 -12.95 -1.92 15.71
N ALA A 235 -13.04 -0.81 16.43
CA ALA A 235 -12.12 -0.42 17.47
C ALA A 235 -12.41 -1.13 18.81
N GLN A 236 -11.55 -0.90 19.79
CA GLN A 236 -11.61 -1.50 21.13
C GLN A 236 -12.92 -1.26 21.90
N ASP A 237 -13.68 -0.23 21.53
CA ASP A 237 -14.95 0.13 22.15
C ASP A 237 -16.16 -0.54 21.46
N GLY A 238 -15.93 -1.37 20.44
CA GLY A 238 -16.95 -2.04 19.65
C GLY A 238 -17.58 -1.19 18.55
N ASN A 239 -17.10 0.05 18.34
CA ASN A 239 -17.58 0.93 17.28
C ASN A 239 -16.59 0.95 16.11
N PRO A 240 -17.03 1.34 14.90
CA PRO A 240 -16.11 1.65 13.82
C PRO A 240 -15.06 2.69 14.27
N THR A 241 -13.80 2.48 13.90
CA THR A 241 -12.73 3.44 14.21
C THR A 241 -13.08 4.85 13.70
N GLY A 242 -12.60 5.89 14.40
CA GLY A 242 -12.93 7.28 14.07
C GLY A 242 -12.31 7.82 12.77
N THR A 243 -11.48 7.05 12.07
CA THR A 243 -10.78 7.51 10.86
C THR A 243 -10.82 6.44 9.78
N ALA A 244 -11.57 6.70 8.69
CA ALA A 244 -11.70 5.81 7.54
C ALA A 244 -11.86 4.29 7.88
N PRO A 245 -12.88 3.91 8.68
CA PRO A 245 -13.07 2.53 9.18
C PRO A 245 -13.40 1.49 8.11
N ALA A 246 -14.14 1.87 7.07
CA ALA A 246 -14.50 0.93 6.01
C ALA A 246 -13.22 0.44 5.30
N VAL A 247 -13.24 -0.73 4.70
CA VAL A 247 -12.23 -1.16 3.71
C VAL A 247 -12.86 -1.02 2.33
N LEU A 248 -12.21 -0.31 1.40
CA LEU A 248 -12.80 -0.08 0.05
C LEU A 248 -12.77 -1.36 -0.78
N PRO A 249 -13.70 -1.56 -1.74
CA PRO A 249 -13.79 -2.80 -2.50
C PRO A 249 -12.47 -3.29 -3.14
N PRO A 250 -11.65 -2.44 -3.79
CA PRO A 250 -10.35 -2.88 -4.31
C PRO A 250 -9.40 -3.39 -3.22
N THR A 251 -9.43 -2.75 -2.06
CA THR A 251 -8.63 -3.15 -0.88
C THR A 251 -9.17 -4.44 -0.26
N GLN A 252 -10.50 -4.66 -0.23
CA GLN A 252 -11.09 -5.91 0.24
C GLN A 252 -10.60 -7.09 -0.61
N LEU A 253 -10.63 -6.96 -1.94
CA LEU A 253 -10.12 -8.00 -2.85
C LEU A 253 -8.63 -8.23 -2.64
N SER A 254 -7.85 -7.17 -2.51
CA SER A 254 -6.42 -7.26 -2.25
C SER A 254 -6.12 -7.99 -0.95
N PHE A 255 -6.85 -7.69 0.14
CA PHE A 255 -6.68 -8.38 1.42
C PHE A 255 -7.12 -9.84 1.36
N ALA A 256 -8.24 -10.13 0.69
CA ALA A 256 -8.76 -11.48 0.55
C ALA A 256 -7.80 -12.38 -0.25
N VAL A 257 -7.24 -11.91 -1.36
CA VAL A 257 -6.29 -12.71 -2.16
C VAL A 257 -4.96 -12.91 -1.44
N GLN A 258 -4.44 -11.88 -0.77
CA GLN A 258 -3.24 -11.99 0.06
C GLN A 258 -3.42 -13.01 1.18
N ALA A 259 -4.50 -12.91 1.96
CA ALA A 259 -4.73 -13.84 3.06
C ALA A 259 -5.10 -15.26 2.58
N TYR A 260 -5.81 -15.43 1.47
CA TYR A 260 -6.02 -16.76 0.89
C TYR A 260 -4.70 -17.37 0.41
N HIS A 261 -3.84 -16.59 -0.22
CA HIS A 261 -2.51 -17.02 -0.65
C HIS A 261 -1.65 -17.50 0.52
N VAL A 262 -1.68 -16.77 1.64
CA VAL A 262 -0.89 -17.11 2.84
C VAL A 262 -1.49 -18.28 3.61
N THR A 263 -2.81 -18.38 3.72
CA THR A 263 -3.45 -19.28 4.70
C THR A 263 -4.19 -20.48 4.10
N GLY A 264 -4.56 -20.42 2.81
CA GLY A 264 -5.46 -21.40 2.18
C GLY A 264 -6.85 -21.50 2.83
N ASN A 265 -7.25 -20.51 3.64
CA ASN A 265 -8.45 -20.60 4.47
C ASN A 265 -9.75 -20.63 3.63
N PRO A 266 -10.67 -21.59 3.85
CA PRO A 266 -11.88 -21.75 3.03
C PRO A 266 -12.93 -20.64 3.22
N THR A 267 -12.99 -20.01 4.39
CA THR A 267 -13.86 -18.85 4.63
C THR A 267 -13.37 -17.65 3.83
N ILE A 268 -12.05 -17.41 3.82
CA ILE A 268 -11.43 -16.35 3.02
C ILE A 268 -11.61 -16.63 1.53
N LEU A 269 -11.46 -17.88 1.08
CA LEU A 269 -11.74 -18.27 -0.31
C LEU A 269 -13.19 -17.93 -0.70
N THR A 270 -14.16 -18.20 0.16
CA THR A 270 -15.57 -17.89 -0.11
C THR A 270 -15.80 -16.38 -0.23
N ALA A 271 -15.17 -15.59 0.64
CA ALA A 271 -15.23 -14.13 0.55
C ALA A 271 -14.55 -13.61 -0.74
N LEU A 272 -13.37 -14.13 -1.09
CA LEU A 272 -12.64 -13.78 -2.30
C LEU A 272 -13.47 -14.04 -3.56
N LYS A 273 -14.10 -15.22 -3.65
CA LYS A 273 -15.00 -15.57 -4.74
C LYS A 273 -16.19 -14.61 -4.85
N GLY A 274 -16.79 -14.25 -3.72
CA GLY A 274 -17.88 -13.28 -3.68
C GLY A 274 -17.47 -11.89 -4.14
N LEU A 275 -16.22 -11.47 -3.87
CA LEU A 275 -15.67 -10.19 -4.32
C LEU A 275 -15.35 -10.16 -5.82
N LEU A 276 -14.99 -11.30 -6.42
CA LEU A 276 -14.63 -11.42 -7.84
C LEU A 276 -15.80 -11.44 -8.82
N LEU A 277 -17.03 -11.69 -8.35
CA LEU A 277 -18.21 -11.69 -9.21
C LEU A 277 -18.24 -10.46 -10.15
N ASN A 278 -18.48 -10.67 -11.45
CA ASN A 278 -18.48 -9.62 -12.46
C ASN A 278 -19.37 -8.42 -12.11
N GLY A 279 -20.49 -8.67 -11.42
CA GLY A 279 -21.39 -7.61 -10.93
C GLY A 279 -20.71 -6.58 -10.01
N ASN A 280 -19.60 -6.94 -9.37
CA ASN A 280 -18.84 -6.06 -8.50
C ASN A 280 -17.87 -5.14 -9.23
N ARG A 281 -17.56 -5.40 -10.52
CA ARG A 281 -16.64 -4.56 -11.32
C ARG A 281 -17.06 -3.09 -11.34
N LEU A 282 -18.36 -2.81 -11.32
CA LEU A 282 -18.90 -1.46 -11.20
C LEU A 282 -18.38 -0.70 -9.96
N TYR A 283 -18.16 -1.38 -8.82
CA TYR A 283 -17.64 -0.73 -7.63
C TYR A 283 -16.18 -0.29 -7.76
N TYR A 284 -15.39 -0.97 -8.60
CA TYR A 284 -14.02 -0.57 -8.93
C TYR A 284 -14.02 0.64 -9.85
N GLU A 285 -14.86 0.62 -10.89
CA GLU A 285 -15.00 1.75 -11.82
C GLU A 285 -15.50 3.01 -11.11
N LEU A 286 -16.41 2.87 -10.14
CA LEU A 286 -16.85 3.98 -9.28
C LEU A 286 -15.76 4.45 -8.29
N ALA A 287 -14.75 3.63 -8.02
CA ALA A 287 -13.59 4.03 -7.24
C ALA A 287 -12.58 4.87 -8.06
N ALA A 288 -12.56 4.74 -9.38
CA ALA A 288 -11.60 5.42 -10.26
C ALA A 288 -11.57 6.96 -10.10
N PRO A 289 -12.71 7.68 -10.00
CA PRO A 289 -12.70 9.13 -9.78
C PRO A 289 -11.98 9.54 -8.48
N PHE A 290 -11.99 8.71 -7.44
CA PHE A 290 -11.27 9.04 -6.19
C PHE A 290 -9.75 9.12 -6.40
N ASN A 291 -9.17 8.30 -7.28
CA ASN A 291 -7.74 8.38 -7.59
C ASN A 291 -7.39 9.66 -8.36
N LEU A 292 -8.28 10.12 -9.24
CA LEU A 292 -8.15 11.44 -9.87
C LEU A 292 -8.16 12.55 -8.81
N PHE A 293 -9.10 12.52 -7.85
CA PHE A 293 -9.13 13.52 -6.77
C PHE A 293 -7.95 13.39 -5.81
N ASN A 294 -7.43 12.18 -5.58
CA ASN A 294 -6.22 11.98 -4.79
C ASN A 294 -5.02 12.72 -5.39
N ARG A 295 -4.88 12.79 -6.72
CA ARG A 295 -3.84 13.64 -7.35
C ARG A 295 -3.89 15.09 -6.84
N TYR A 296 -5.10 15.64 -6.67
CA TYR A 296 -5.28 17.06 -6.37
C TYR A 296 -5.38 17.39 -4.87
N ASP A 297 -5.91 16.47 -4.05
CA ASP A 297 -6.23 16.75 -2.64
C ASP A 297 -5.50 15.81 -1.66
N GLN A 298 -5.40 14.51 -1.97
CA GLN A 298 -4.83 13.49 -1.09
C GLN A 298 -3.84 12.57 -1.81
N TYR A 299 -2.68 13.10 -2.22
CA TYR A 299 -1.72 12.36 -3.05
C TYR A 299 -1.32 11.02 -2.41
N TYR A 300 -1.22 10.99 -1.08
CA TYR A 300 -1.00 9.77 -0.31
C TYR A 300 -1.93 8.60 -0.67
N GLY A 301 -3.19 8.87 -1.01
CA GLY A 301 -4.14 7.84 -1.46
C GLY A 301 -3.66 7.08 -2.71
N ASN A 302 -2.85 7.70 -3.57
CA ASN A 302 -2.23 7.01 -4.69
C ASN A 302 -1.16 6.03 -4.25
N ASN A 303 -0.40 6.31 -3.18
CA ASN A 303 0.56 5.35 -2.63
C ASN A 303 -0.14 4.08 -2.15
N LEU A 304 -1.26 4.26 -1.43
CA LEU A 304 -2.10 3.15 -1.00
C LEU A 304 -2.59 2.33 -2.21
N ALA A 305 -3.01 3.03 -3.28
CA ALA A 305 -3.45 2.40 -4.52
C ALA A 305 -2.38 1.55 -5.19
N HIS A 306 -1.15 2.03 -5.30
CA HIS A 306 -0.07 1.26 -5.90
C HIS A 306 0.28 0.03 -5.06
N LEU A 307 0.26 0.13 -3.72
CA LEU A 307 0.54 -1.01 -2.84
C LEU A 307 -0.48 -2.15 -2.95
N TYR A 308 -1.78 -1.84 -2.85
CA TYR A 308 -2.77 -2.90 -2.94
C TYR A 308 -2.91 -3.45 -4.37
N ASN A 309 -2.67 -2.63 -5.40
CA ASN A 309 -2.68 -3.11 -6.79
C ASN A 309 -1.45 -3.94 -7.13
N PHE A 310 -0.27 -3.63 -6.59
CA PHE A 310 0.91 -4.49 -6.75
C PHE A 310 0.60 -5.93 -6.35
N GLN A 311 -0.06 -6.13 -5.20
CA GLN A 311 -0.45 -7.47 -4.75
C GLN A 311 -1.60 -8.06 -5.59
N LEU A 312 -2.58 -7.26 -6.01
CA LEU A 312 -3.65 -7.74 -6.90
C LEU A 312 -3.12 -8.24 -8.24
N LEU A 313 -2.18 -7.52 -8.85
CA LEU A 313 -1.59 -7.90 -10.14
C LEU A 313 -0.66 -9.10 -9.97
N ARG A 314 0.23 -9.07 -8.98
CA ARG A 314 1.17 -10.18 -8.73
C ARG A 314 0.45 -11.50 -8.41
N LEU A 315 -0.49 -11.48 -7.47
CA LEU A 315 -1.24 -12.68 -7.07
C LEU A 315 -2.35 -13.02 -8.06
N GLY A 316 -3.00 -12.02 -8.66
CA GLY A 316 -4.07 -12.22 -9.64
C GLY A 316 -3.61 -13.01 -10.86
N LYS A 317 -2.37 -12.79 -11.33
CA LYS A 317 -1.74 -13.57 -12.41
C LYS A 317 -1.71 -15.09 -12.11
N LYS A 318 -1.77 -15.48 -10.84
CA LYS A 318 -1.73 -16.89 -10.40
C LYS A 318 -3.09 -17.43 -9.99
N TYR A 319 -3.94 -16.58 -9.42
CA TYR A 319 -5.20 -17.02 -8.81
C TYR A 319 -6.45 -16.73 -9.63
N PHE A 320 -6.44 -15.71 -10.49
CA PHE A 320 -7.66 -15.25 -11.15
C PHE A 320 -7.78 -15.79 -12.58
N SER A 321 -8.98 -15.64 -13.15
CA SER A 321 -9.17 -15.90 -14.58
C SER A 321 -8.41 -14.85 -15.42
N GLU A 322 -8.14 -15.17 -16.68
CA GLU A 322 -7.52 -14.22 -17.62
C GLU A 322 -8.37 -12.93 -17.74
N ASP A 323 -9.69 -13.06 -17.81
CA ASP A 323 -10.62 -11.92 -17.89
C ASP A 323 -10.59 -11.02 -16.64
N ASP A 324 -10.54 -11.60 -15.45
CA ASP A 324 -10.42 -10.83 -14.19
C ASP A 324 -9.07 -10.14 -14.07
N TYR A 325 -7.99 -10.83 -14.46
CA TYR A 325 -6.65 -10.26 -14.46
C TYR A 325 -6.54 -9.08 -15.44
N ASP A 326 -7.05 -9.24 -16.67
CA ASP A 326 -7.06 -8.20 -17.69
C ASP A 326 -7.89 -6.98 -17.24
N PHE A 327 -9.03 -7.22 -16.58
CA PHE A 327 -9.83 -6.15 -15.98
C PHE A 327 -9.03 -5.36 -14.93
N LEU A 328 -8.36 -6.05 -13.99
CA LEU A 328 -7.57 -5.41 -12.94
C LEU A 328 -6.37 -4.66 -13.48
N GLN A 329 -5.69 -5.21 -14.49
CA GLN A 329 -4.59 -4.52 -15.18
C GLN A 329 -5.08 -3.24 -15.85
N ASN A 330 -6.16 -3.32 -16.63
CA ASN A 330 -6.76 -2.15 -17.27
C ASN A 330 -7.23 -1.10 -16.24
N TYR A 331 -7.81 -1.54 -15.12
CA TYR A 331 -8.17 -0.64 -14.01
C TYR A 331 -6.94 0.08 -13.46
N PHE A 332 -5.86 -0.63 -13.13
CA PHE A 332 -4.65 0.00 -12.63
C PHE A 332 -4.09 1.02 -13.63
N ASP A 333 -3.96 0.65 -14.91
CA ASP A 333 -3.38 1.52 -15.92
C ASP A 333 -4.21 2.79 -16.15
N THR A 334 -5.53 2.65 -16.25
CA THR A 334 -6.44 3.73 -16.65
C THR A 334 -7.01 4.53 -15.50
N ALA A 335 -7.03 3.99 -14.28
CA ALA A 335 -7.66 4.61 -13.12
C ALA A 335 -6.72 4.85 -11.94
N VAL A 336 -5.49 4.31 -11.94
CA VAL A 336 -4.53 4.49 -10.83
C VAL A 336 -3.25 5.14 -11.36
N HIS A 337 -2.53 4.45 -12.25
CA HIS A 337 -1.22 4.89 -12.72
C HIS A 337 -1.31 6.11 -13.66
N THR A 338 -2.34 6.22 -14.50
CA THR A 338 -2.46 7.35 -15.45
C THR A 338 -2.34 8.74 -14.80
N PHE A 339 -2.83 8.92 -13.57
CA PHE A 339 -2.83 10.20 -12.86
C PHE A 339 -1.51 10.50 -12.15
N THR A 340 -0.66 9.48 -12.01
CA THR A 340 0.60 9.50 -11.27
C THR A 340 1.80 9.10 -12.12
N ARG A 341 1.57 8.82 -13.41
CA ARG A 341 2.60 8.50 -14.39
C ARG A 341 3.65 9.59 -14.39
N LEU A 342 4.91 9.16 -14.36
CA LEU A 342 6.07 10.05 -14.41
C LEU A 342 6.05 11.16 -13.34
N SER A 343 5.50 10.88 -12.15
CA SER A 343 5.36 11.87 -11.07
C SER A 343 6.57 11.95 -10.14
N HIS A 344 7.72 11.42 -10.56
CA HIS A 344 8.95 11.35 -9.75
C HIS A 344 8.78 10.55 -8.46
N ASN A 345 8.20 9.34 -8.61
CA ASN A 345 7.99 8.37 -7.55
C ASN A 345 8.44 7.00 -8.05
N ALA A 346 9.60 6.54 -7.57
CA ALA A 346 10.24 5.33 -8.07
C ALA A 346 9.39 4.08 -7.81
N TRP A 347 8.63 4.03 -6.71
CA TRP A 347 7.70 2.93 -6.43
C TRP A 347 6.58 2.84 -7.47
N PHE A 348 6.01 3.96 -7.89
CA PHE A 348 4.92 3.93 -8.89
C PHE A 348 5.41 3.40 -10.22
N ASN A 349 6.57 3.88 -10.68
CA ASN A 349 7.20 3.38 -11.89
C ASN A 349 7.57 1.90 -11.73
N SER A 350 8.06 1.46 -10.57
CA SER A 350 8.39 0.05 -10.31
C SER A 350 7.16 -0.87 -10.40
N VAL A 351 6.04 -0.47 -9.79
CA VAL A 351 4.80 -1.25 -9.87
C VAL A 351 4.32 -1.36 -11.32
N TYR A 352 4.35 -0.27 -12.08
CA TYR A 352 4.01 -0.28 -13.50
C TYR A 352 4.94 -1.17 -14.34
N MET A 353 6.27 -1.04 -14.15
CA MET A 353 7.27 -1.81 -14.88
C MET A 353 7.30 -3.30 -14.48
N SER A 354 6.82 -3.64 -13.29
CA SER A 354 6.75 -5.04 -12.81
C SER A 354 5.64 -5.86 -13.46
N GLN A 355 4.79 -5.24 -14.28
CA GLN A 355 3.68 -5.92 -14.93
C GLN A 355 4.11 -6.75 -16.13
N GLY A 356 3.42 -7.88 -16.33
CA GLY A 356 3.76 -8.91 -17.33
C GLY A 356 4.05 -8.48 -18.77
N PRO A 357 3.45 -7.41 -19.35
CA PRO A 357 3.78 -6.99 -20.71
C PRO A 357 4.82 -5.87 -20.80
N TRP A 358 5.31 -5.30 -19.67
CA TRP A 358 6.31 -4.24 -19.77
C TRP A 358 7.61 -4.79 -20.35
N THR A 359 8.07 -4.16 -21.42
CA THR A 359 9.36 -4.44 -22.04
C THR A 359 10.07 -3.10 -22.17
N PRO A 360 11.28 -2.94 -21.61
CA PRO A 360 11.99 -1.67 -21.69
C PRO A 360 12.18 -1.28 -23.16
N LEU A 361 11.90 -0.01 -23.48
CA LEU A 361 12.24 0.51 -24.80
C LEU A 361 13.76 0.46 -25.01
N PRO A 362 14.25 0.04 -26.20
CA PRO A 362 15.69 -0.11 -26.44
C PRO A 362 16.53 1.16 -26.23
N ALA A 363 15.90 2.34 -26.24
CA ALA A 363 16.49 3.62 -25.88
C ALA A 363 15.40 4.60 -25.41
N ASN A 364 15.71 5.41 -24.40
CA ASN A 364 14.87 6.49 -23.85
C ASN A 364 13.51 5.99 -23.34
N ASP A 365 13.50 4.95 -22.51
CA ASP A 365 12.29 4.54 -21.81
C ASP A 365 12.02 5.54 -20.67
N PRO A 366 10.98 6.40 -20.76
CA PRO A 366 10.81 7.47 -19.79
C PRO A 366 10.55 6.98 -18.37
N TYR A 367 10.01 5.77 -18.20
CA TYR A 367 9.76 5.21 -16.88
C TYR A 367 11.04 4.68 -16.25
N LEU A 368 11.88 3.98 -17.03
CA LEU A 368 13.17 3.51 -16.56
C LEU A 368 14.13 4.68 -16.31
N ASP A 369 14.14 5.67 -17.21
CA ASP A 369 15.00 6.86 -17.08
C ASP A 369 14.63 7.65 -15.81
N GLN A 370 13.34 7.93 -15.57
CA GLN A 370 12.90 8.62 -14.36
C GLN A 370 13.11 7.76 -13.11
N TYR A 371 12.90 6.44 -13.17
CA TYR A 371 13.18 5.54 -12.03
C TYR A 371 14.65 5.63 -11.57
N VAL A 372 15.59 5.60 -12.53
CA VAL A 372 17.02 5.72 -12.22
C VAL A 372 17.37 7.13 -11.73
N GLU A 373 16.79 8.17 -12.32
CA GLU A 373 16.94 9.57 -11.87
C GLU A 373 16.46 9.73 -10.42
N ASP A 374 15.22 9.33 -10.13
CA ASP A 374 14.59 9.49 -8.81
C ASP A 374 15.37 8.80 -7.70
N LEU A 375 15.81 7.55 -7.94
CA LEU A 375 16.64 6.82 -6.98
C LEU A 375 18.02 7.47 -6.83
N THR A 376 18.59 8.04 -7.88
CA THR A 376 19.86 8.75 -7.80
C THR A 376 19.72 10.05 -6.99
N ASP A 377 18.65 10.79 -7.22
CA ASP A 377 18.38 12.10 -6.66
C ASP A 377 17.80 12.09 -5.24
N PHE A 378 17.31 10.93 -4.77
CA PHE A 378 16.81 10.78 -3.40
C PHE A 378 17.84 11.26 -2.37
N PRO A 379 17.46 11.94 -1.27
CA PRO A 379 18.42 12.34 -0.24
C PRO A 379 19.22 11.16 0.33
N THR A 380 20.53 11.33 0.53
CA THR A 380 21.35 10.33 1.25
C THR A 380 20.98 10.32 2.72
N ALA A 381 21.05 9.17 3.40
CA ALA A 381 20.91 9.15 4.85
C ALA A 381 22.05 9.94 5.52
N PRO A 382 21.78 10.74 6.57
CA PRO A 382 20.47 10.99 7.19
C PRO A 382 19.55 11.87 6.32
N ASN A 383 18.29 11.45 6.15
CA ASN A 383 17.26 12.20 5.43
C ASN A 383 16.69 13.33 6.31
N SER A 384 17.52 14.34 6.58
CA SER A 384 17.17 15.49 7.40
C SER A 384 16.13 16.38 6.73
N ARG A 385 15.27 17.00 7.55
CA ARG A 385 14.25 17.92 7.09
C ARG A 385 14.82 19.17 6.45
N VAL A 386 14.42 19.38 5.19
CA VAL A 386 14.81 20.54 4.38
C VAL A 386 13.61 21.41 4.04
N PHE A 387 13.85 22.72 3.93
CA PHE A 387 12.91 23.68 3.38
C PHE A 387 12.89 23.63 1.85
N VAL A 388 11.70 23.70 1.27
CA VAL A 388 11.51 23.76 -0.18
C VAL A 388 10.78 25.06 -0.52
N PRO A 389 11.41 25.97 -1.31
CA PRO A 389 10.80 27.26 -1.64
C PRO A 389 9.65 27.10 -2.64
N ALA A 390 8.80 28.14 -2.70
CA ALA A 390 7.78 28.25 -3.73
C ALA A 390 8.42 28.31 -5.12
N ARG A 391 7.71 27.76 -6.11
CA ARG A 391 8.16 27.69 -7.49
C ARG A 391 7.92 29.03 -8.19
N ASP A 392 8.85 29.43 -9.04
CA ASP A 392 8.63 30.57 -9.94
C ASP A 392 7.58 30.16 -10.99
N PRO A 393 6.43 30.86 -11.10
CA PRO A 393 5.42 30.56 -12.12
C PRO A 393 5.94 30.56 -13.55
N GLY A 394 7.09 31.19 -13.82
CA GLY A 394 7.76 31.16 -15.13
C GLY A 394 8.51 29.85 -15.44
N THR A 395 8.66 28.94 -14.47
CA THR A 395 9.47 27.71 -14.62
C THR A 395 8.64 26.44 -14.74
N TYR A 396 7.31 26.51 -14.71
CA TYR A 396 6.45 25.34 -14.86
C TYR A 396 5.17 25.68 -15.63
N THR A 397 4.56 24.65 -16.23
CA THR A 397 3.23 24.75 -16.84
C THR A 397 2.19 24.46 -15.77
N VAL A 398 1.22 25.36 -15.59
CA VAL A 398 0.07 25.14 -14.68
C VAL A 398 -0.80 24.01 -15.23
N ASP A 399 -1.21 23.09 -14.37
CA ASP A 399 -2.21 22.10 -14.70
C ASP A 399 -3.60 22.75 -14.85
N PRO A 400 -4.25 22.70 -16.04
CA PRO A 400 -5.52 23.37 -16.25
C PRO A 400 -6.65 22.82 -15.37
N VAL A 401 -6.59 21.55 -14.95
CA VAL A 401 -7.60 20.98 -14.05
C VAL A 401 -7.46 21.56 -12.66
N SER A 402 -6.24 21.66 -12.13
CA SER A 402 -5.98 22.31 -10.84
C SER A 402 -6.46 23.77 -10.83
N GLN A 403 -6.23 24.52 -11.92
CA GLN A 403 -6.74 25.89 -12.05
C GLN A 403 -8.27 25.92 -12.02
N GLN A 404 -8.93 25.03 -12.76
CA GLN A 404 -10.40 24.94 -12.75
C GLN A 404 -10.95 24.59 -11.36
N LEU A 405 -10.27 23.73 -10.61
CA LEU A 405 -10.66 23.36 -9.25
C LEU A 405 -10.50 24.54 -8.28
N VAL A 406 -9.41 25.31 -8.39
CA VAL A 406 -9.21 26.54 -7.64
C VAL A 406 -10.30 27.56 -7.97
N ASP A 407 -10.51 27.86 -9.25
CA ASP A 407 -11.54 28.81 -9.72
C ASP A 407 -12.94 28.38 -9.22
N PHE A 408 -13.23 27.08 -9.24
CA PHE A 408 -14.48 26.52 -8.75
C PHE A 408 -14.63 26.65 -7.23
N GLY A 409 -13.56 26.39 -6.46
CA GLY A 409 -13.53 26.56 -5.01
C GLY A 409 -13.71 28.03 -4.60
N GLU A 410 -13.06 28.96 -5.31
CA GLU A 410 -13.22 30.41 -5.10
C GLU A 410 -14.66 30.88 -5.42
N ALA A 411 -15.26 30.34 -6.48
CA ALA A 411 -16.65 30.63 -6.83
C ALA A 411 -17.66 30.03 -5.86
N ASN A 412 -17.28 29.00 -5.10
CA ASN A 412 -18.14 28.26 -4.18
C ASN A 412 -17.47 28.06 -2.80
N PRO A 413 -17.25 29.13 -2.01
CA PRO A 413 -16.50 29.03 -0.75
C PRO A 413 -17.07 28.04 0.27
N TRP A 414 -18.39 27.81 0.22
CA TRP A 414 -19.09 26.84 1.06
C TRP A 414 -18.64 25.39 0.83
N LEU A 415 -18.02 25.08 -0.31
CA LEU A 415 -17.48 23.76 -0.61
C LEU A 415 -16.22 23.45 0.20
N ALA A 416 -15.37 24.45 0.44
CA ALA A 416 -14.19 24.28 1.28
C ALA A 416 -14.61 23.90 2.71
N ASP A 417 -15.64 24.55 3.24
CA ASP A 417 -16.20 24.25 4.56
C ASP A 417 -16.90 22.86 4.61
N LEU A 418 -17.59 22.47 3.54
CA LEU A 418 -18.35 21.21 3.50
C LEU A 418 -17.45 19.98 3.30
N PHE A 419 -16.46 20.08 2.43
CA PHE A 419 -15.60 18.95 2.05
C PHE A 419 -14.24 18.98 2.76
N ASN A 420 -13.90 20.06 3.47
CA ASN A 420 -12.58 20.27 4.07
C ASN A 420 -11.44 20.12 3.04
N VAL A 421 -11.69 20.59 1.82
CA VAL A 421 -10.75 20.54 0.69
C VAL A 421 -10.26 21.95 0.40
N THR A 422 -8.95 22.10 0.26
CA THR A 422 -8.34 23.34 -0.25
C THR A 422 -7.65 23.01 -1.55
N PHE A 423 -8.22 23.49 -2.67
CA PHE A 423 -7.57 23.33 -3.97
C PHE A 423 -6.36 24.27 -4.05
N GLU A 424 -5.23 23.73 -4.48
CA GLU A 424 -4.01 24.49 -4.74
C GLU A 424 -3.69 24.42 -6.23
N ILE A 425 -3.07 25.48 -6.78
CA ILE A 425 -2.52 25.45 -8.13
C ILE A 425 -1.36 24.46 -8.17
N GLN A 426 -1.43 23.52 -9.12
CA GLN A 426 -0.44 22.48 -9.31
C GLN A 426 0.24 22.64 -10.67
N SER A 427 1.47 22.13 -10.76
CA SER A 427 2.14 21.96 -12.05
C SER A 427 1.52 20.79 -12.81
N LEU A 428 1.58 20.86 -14.14
CA LEU A 428 1.15 19.78 -15.03
C LEU A 428 2.01 18.53 -14.85
N GLU A 429 3.32 18.74 -14.69
CA GLU A 429 4.35 17.71 -14.52
C GLU A 429 4.85 17.72 -13.07
N GLY A 430 5.22 16.55 -12.55
CA GLY A 430 5.77 16.43 -11.20
C GLY A 430 7.15 17.06 -11.14
N PHE A 431 7.51 17.64 -9.99
CA PHE A 431 8.84 18.13 -9.75
C PHE A 431 9.80 16.98 -9.40
N PRO A 432 11.08 17.04 -9.80
CA PRO A 432 12.10 16.07 -9.42
C PRO A 432 12.22 15.91 -7.91
N VAL A 433 12.73 14.77 -7.45
CA VAL A 433 12.80 14.39 -6.03
C VAL A 433 13.41 15.48 -5.12
N GLN A 434 14.48 16.14 -5.56
CA GLN A 434 15.15 17.22 -4.80
C GLN A 434 14.28 18.48 -4.62
N GLN A 435 13.21 18.59 -5.40
CA GLN A 435 12.24 19.67 -5.39
C GLN A 435 10.92 19.27 -4.72
N GLN A 436 10.79 18.04 -4.24
CA GLN A 436 9.59 17.61 -3.53
C GLN A 436 9.66 18.01 -2.06
N CYS A 437 8.50 18.27 -1.46
CA CYS A 437 8.41 18.59 -0.04
C CYS A 437 8.98 17.45 0.80
N TRP A 438 9.91 17.77 1.69
CA TRP A 438 10.35 16.81 2.70
C TRP A 438 9.16 16.38 3.56
N ASP A 439 9.12 15.09 3.88
CA ASP A 439 8.21 14.51 4.87
C ASP A 439 8.88 13.30 5.54
N HIS A 440 8.18 12.68 6.48
CA HIS A 440 8.56 11.39 7.05
C HIS A 440 8.78 10.31 5.96
N PHE A 441 8.08 10.43 4.83
CA PHE A 441 8.32 9.67 3.60
C PHE A 441 8.18 10.63 2.42
N LEU A 442 9.23 10.72 1.62
CA LEU A 442 9.33 11.67 0.52
C LEU A 442 8.17 11.48 -0.48
N TRP A 443 7.75 10.25 -0.71
CA TRP A 443 6.64 9.92 -1.61
C TRP A 443 5.24 10.18 -1.07
N GLU A 444 5.09 10.59 0.21
CA GLU A 444 3.77 10.93 0.77
C GLU A 444 3.22 12.24 0.19
N ARG A 445 4.11 13.15 -0.22
CA ARG A 445 3.73 14.51 -0.63
C ARG A 445 3.53 14.65 -2.12
N ASN A 446 2.61 15.56 -2.46
CA ASN A 446 2.24 15.85 -3.82
C ASN A 446 3.44 16.44 -4.60
N PRO A 447 3.98 15.74 -5.62
CA PRO A 447 5.12 16.20 -6.41
C PRO A 447 4.76 17.33 -7.36
N PHE A 448 3.47 17.64 -7.55
CA PHE A 448 2.98 18.73 -8.42
C PHE A 448 2.84 20.08 -7.69
N ARG A 449 3.26 20.14 -6.41
CA ARG A 449 3.02 21.31 -5.56
C ARG A 449 3.90 22.50 -5.96
N THR A 450 3.28 23.68 -6.06
CA THR A 450 3.96 24.91 -6.50
C THR A 450 4.30 25.87 -5.35
N VAL A 451 3.69 25.68 -4.18
CA VAL A 451 3.89 26.52 -2.99
C VAL A 451 5.03 26.01 -2.11
N ALA A 452 5.59 26.90 -1.29
CA ALA A 452 6.64 26.56 -0.34
C ALA A 452 6.14 25.54 0.70
N CYS A 453 7.04 24.68 1.17
CA CYS A 453 6.71 23.67 2.17
C CYS A 453 7.91 23.28 3.03
N SER A 454 7.60 22.63 4.16
CA SER A 454 8.58 22.24 5.18
C SER A 454 9.32 23.44 5.81
N GLN A 455 10.34 23.18 6.62
CA GLN A 455 11.24 24.13 7.27
C GLN A 455 12.59 23.44 7.45
N ASP A 456 13.71 24.15 7.42
CA ASP A 456 15.01 23.53 7.73
C ASP A 456 15.06 23.15 9.21
N GLU A 457 15.14 21.85 9.49
CA GLU A 457 15.33 21.31 10.84
C GLU A 457 16.26 20.10 10.75
N PRO A 458 17.59 20.32 10.77
CA PRO A 458 18.54 19.24 10.57
C PRO A 458 18.46 18.16 11.65
N ARG A 459 17.84 18.44 12.81
CA ARG A 459 17.65 17.46 13.89
C ARG A 459 16.50 16.49 13.66
N ASP A 460 15.56 16.83 12.78
CA ASP A 460 14.40 16.00 12.42
C ASP A 460 14.77 15.15 11.20
N VAL A 461 14.87 13.84 11.40
CA VAL A 461 15.33 12.90 10.39
C VAL A 461 14.20 11.90 10.10
N ALA A 462 13.96 11.69 8.82
CA ALA A 462 13.00 10.72 8.31
C ALA A 462 13.66 9.34 8.11
N PRO A 463 12.90 8.24 8.26
CA PRO A 463 13.38 6.86 8.13
C PRO A 463 13.90 6.48 6.74
N GLY A 464 13.41 7.11 5.68
CA GLY A 464 13.82 6.80 4.29
C GLY A 464 13.43 5.40 3.81
N ALA A 465 12.45 4.73 4.44
CA ALA A 465 12.06 3.37 4.04
C ALA A 465 11.37 3.32 2.66
N ASP A 466 10.85 4.45 2.19
CA ASP A 466 10.38 4.63 0.82
C ASP A 466 11.51 4.46 -0.20
N TYR A 467 12.72 4.95 0.07
CA TYR A 467 13.86 4.71 -0.83
C TYR A 467 14.23 3.22 -0.97
N LEU A 468 13.97 2.42 0.07
CA LEU A 468 14.42 1.03 0.14
C LEU A 468 13.52 0.04 -0.59
N ILE A 469 12.26 0.41 -0.88
CA ILE A 469 11.25 -0.49 -1.46
C ILE A 469 11.17 -0.45 -2.99
#